data_AF-A0A2I1F0E7-F1
#
_entry.id   AF-A0A2I1F0E7-F1
#
_cell.length_a   1.000
_cell.length_b   1.000
_cell.length_c   1.000
_cell.angle_alpha   90.00
_cell.angle_beta   90.00
_cell.angle_gamma   90.00
#
_symmetry.space_group_name_H-M   'P 1'
#
loop_
_entity.id
_entity.type
_entity.pdbx_description
1 polymer ?
#
loop_
_entity_poly.entity_id
_entity_poly.type
_entity_poly.pdbx_seq_one_letter_code
_entity_poly.pdbx_strand_id
1 'polypeptide(L)' 'DNNDIISLNLRFRNSQNRNVIFVIEVSKNDYVSAIADRVKAILAPHLPVRPHNFHLQQIYPTSIQRRRMQPENL' A
#
# COMPACT_ATOMS: atom_id res chain seq x y z
N ASP A 1 16.18 18.13 8.26
CA ASP A 1 16.07 17.10 7.21
C ASP A 1 14.99 16.09 7.54
N ASN A 2 13.82 16.23 6.92
CA ASN A 2 12.61 15.42 7.13
C ASN A 2 12.34 14.54 5.88
N ASN A 3 13.40 14.01 5.29
CA ASN A 3 13.37 13.18 4.08
C ASN A 3 13.44 11.68 4.42
N ASP A 4 12.85 11.28 5.55
CA ASP A 4 12.71 9.86 5.86
C ASP A 4 11.88 9.21 4.74
N ILE A 5 12.47 8.26 4.03
CA ILE A 5 11.80 7.49 2.98
C ILE A 5 11.29 6.19 3.59
N ILE A 6 10.06 5.83 3.25
CA ILE A 6 9.44 4.56 3.59
C ILE A 6 9.28 3.74 2.32
N SER A 7 9.86 2.54 2.30
CA SER A 7 9.63 1.55 1.25
C SER A 7 8.45 0.66 1.64
N LEU A 8 7.41 0.63 0.79
CA LEU A 8 6.19 -0.15 1.00
C LEU A 8 6.13 -1.31 0.01
N ASN A 9 6.03 -2.54 0.54
CA ASN A 9 5.77 -3.73 -0.25
C ASN A 9 4.27 -3.85 -0.53
N LEU A 10 3.89 -3.82 -1.81
CA LEU A 10 2.51 -3.88 -2.26
C LEU A 10 2.27 -5.16 -3.05
N ARG A 11 1.06 -5.68 -2.91
CA ARG A 11 0.58 -6.86 -3.62
C ARG A 11 -0.75 -6.53 -4.28
N PHE A 12 -0.82 -6.77 -5.59
CA PHE A 12 -2.05 -6.72 -6.36
C PHE A 12 -2.35 -8.10 -6.96
N ARG A 13 -3.63 -8.46 -7.05
CA ARG A 13 -4.09 -9.68 -7.72
C ARG A 13 -4.74 -9.28 -9.03
N ASN A 14 -4.11 -9.67 -10.13
CA ASN A 14 -4.59 -9.30 -11.46
C ASN A 14 -5.78 -10.13 -11.92
N SER A 15 -6.30 -9.82 -13.12
CA SER A 15 -7.42 -10.53 -13.75
C SER A 15 -7.16 -12.02 -13.98
N GLN A 16 -5.91 -12.46 -14.01
CA GLN A 16 -5.50 -13.86 -14.14
C GLN A 16 -5.33 -14.55 -12.78
N ASN A 17 -5.78 -13.93 -11.68
CA ASN A 17 -5.62 -14.40 -10.30
C ASN A 17 -4.15 -14.54 -9.85
N ARG A 18 -3.21 -13.92 -10.57
CA ARG A 18 -1.78 -13.93 -10.25
C ARG A 18 -1.45 -12.77 -9.32
N ASN A 19 -0.55 -13.03 -8.37
CA ASN A 19 -0.02 -11.98 -7.50
C ASN A 19 1.09 -11.23 -8.26
N VAL A 20 0.93 -9.92 -8.35
CA VAL A 20 1.98 -8.98 -8.77
C VAL A 20 2.46 -8.29 -7.50
N ILE A 21 3.75 -8.40 -7.21
CA ILE A 21 4.40 -7.77 -6.05
C ILE A 21 5.30 -6.66 -6.58
N PHE A 22 5.21 -5.49 -5.99
CA PHE A 22 6.05 -4.35 -6.33
C PHE A 22 6.29 -3.48 -5.10
N VAL A 23 7.36 -2.69 -5.14
CA VAL A 23 7.73 -1.76 -4.08
C VAL A 23 7.45 -0.35 -4.57
N ILE A 24 6.93 0.50 -3.68
CA ILE A 24 6.97 1.95 -3.86
C ILE A 24 7.78 2.58 -2.73
N GLU A 25 8.34 3.75 -3.04
CA GLU A 25 8.95 4.62 -2.05
C GLU A 25 8.09 5.87 -1.90
N VAL A 26 7.83 6.25 -0.66
CA VAL A 26 7.09 7.46 -0.29
C VAL A 26 7.82 8.19 0.82
N SER A 27 7.65 9.50 0.90
CA SER A 27 8.12 10.23 2.08
C SER A 27 7.29 9.81 3.29
N LYS A 28 7.92 9.71 4.46
CA LYS A 28 7.23 9.48 5.74
C LYS A 28 6.12 10.49 6.01
N ASN A 29 6.26 11.69 5.47
CA ASN A 29 5.30 12.79 5.63
C ASN A 29 4.27 12.84 4.50
N ASP A 30 4.32 11.94 3.53
CA ASP A 30 3.32 11.88 2.46
C ASP A 30 1.97 11.39 3.01
N TYR A 31 0.89 11.98 2.49
CA TYR A 31 -0.45 11.47 2.74
C TYR A 31 -0.66 10.10 2.11
N VAL A 32 -1.55 9.29 2.70
CA VAL A 32 -1.94 7.99 2.16
C VAL A 32 -2.53 8.09 0.75
N SER A 33 -3.12 9.23 0.37
CA SER A 33 -3.57 9.49 -1.00
C SER A 33 -2.43 9.42 -2.02
N ALA A 34 -1.23 9.87 -1.67
CA ALA A 34 -0.06 9.80 -2.54
C ALA A 34 0.35 8.35 -2.85
N ILE A 35 0.16 7.43 -1.89
CA ILE A 35 0.34 5.99 -2.12
C ILE A 35 -0.64 5.50 -3.19
N ALA A 36 -1.92 5.86 -3.06
CA ALA A 36 -2.95 5.43 -4.00
C ALA A 36 -2.67 5.93 -5.42
N ASP A 37 -2.25 7.17 -5.58
CA ASP A 37 -1.97 7.74 -6.91
C ASP A 37 -0.72 7.14 -7.55
N ARG A 38 0.35 6.90 -6.78
CA ARG A 38 1.54 6.17 -7.25
C ARG A 38 1.19 4.74 -7.67
N VAL A 39 0.39 4.04 -6.87
CA VAL A 39 -0.08 2.69 -7.18
C VAL A 39 -0.91 2.67 -8.46
N LYS A 40 -1.83 3.63 -8.64
CA LYS A 40 -2.62 3.75 -9.87
C LYS A 40 -1.74 3.97 -11.09
N ALA A 41 -0.73 4.84 -11.01
CA ALA A 41 0.19 5.08 -12.12
C ALA A 41 0.94 3.80 -12.53
N ILE A 42 1.43 3.02 -11.55
CA ILE A 42 2.14 1.75 -11.80
C ILE A 42 1.19 0.70 -12.36
N LEU A 43 -0.04 0.61 -11.84
CA LEU A 43 -1.00 -0.41 -12.23
C LEU A 43 -1.80 -0.04 -13.48
N ALA A 44 -1.82 1.22 -13.92
CA ALA A 44 -2.59 1.68 -15.07
C ALA A 44 -2.42 0.80 -16.33
N PRO A 45 -1.22 0.33 -16.71
CA PRO A 45 -1.04 -0.58 -17.84
C PRO A 45 -1.66 -1.97 -17.64
N HIS A 46 -1.95 -2.36 -16.40
CA HIS A 46 -2.42 -3.69 -16.01
C HIS A 46 -3.90 -3.73 -15.64
N LEU A 47 -4.56 -2.57 -15.59
CA LEU A 47 -5.96 -2.46 -15.20
C LEU A 47 -6.85 -2.31 -16.44
N PRO A 48 -8.01 -3.01 -16.50
CA PRO A 48 -9.02 -2.70 -17.49
C PRO A 48 -9.47 -1.24 -17.30
N VAL A 49 -9.88 -0.60 -18.40
CA VAL A 49 -10.11 0.85 -18.64
C VAL A 49 -11.00 1.60 -17.60
N ARG A 50 -11.48 0.94 -16.54
CA ARG A 50 -12.29 1.53 -15.45
C ARG A 50 -11.61 1.37 -14.07
N PRO A 51 -10.75 2.31 -13.66
CA PRO A 51 -10.03 2.22 -12.40
C PRO A 51 -10.83 2.87 -11.26
N HIS A 52 -12.00 2.33 -10.89
CA HIS A 52 -12.86 3.08 -9.96
C HIS A 52 -12.82 2.62 -8.51
N ASN A 53 -12.50 1.35 -8.20
CA ASN A 53 -12.61 0.85 -6.82
C ASN A 53 -11.39 0.03 -6.37
N PHE A 54 -10.21 0.65 -6.27
CA PHE A 54 -9.09 0.03 -5.55
C PHE A 54 -9.03 0.58 -4.13
N HIS A 55 -8.94 -0.34 -3.16
CA HIS A 55 -8.74 -0.01 -1.76
C HIS A 55 -7.39 -0.54 -1.31
N LEU A 56 -6.60 0.31 -0.65
CA LEU A 56 -5.38 -0.10 0.00
C LEU A 56 -5.72 -0.82 1.30
N GLN A 57 -5.23 -2.04 1.45
CA GLN A 57 -5.38 -2.83 2.66
C GLN A 57 -4.01 -3.26 3.18
N GLN A 58 -3.76 -3.01 4.47
CA GLN A 58 -2.58 -3.53 5.13
C GLN A 58 -2.77 -5.01 5.48
N ILE A 59 -1.85 -5.85 5.01
CA ILE A 59 -1.89 -7.31 5.20
C ILE A 59 -1.17 -7.78 6.46
N TYR A 60 -0.20 -7.01 6.95
CA TYR A 60 0.54 -7.30 8.19
C TYR A 60 1.05 -6.02 8.88
N PRO A 61 1.11 -5.97 10.21
CA PRO A 61 0.31 -6.80 11.11
C PRO A 61 -1.19 -6.60 10.80
N THR A 62 -1.97 -7.66 10.95
CA THR A 62 -3.44 -7.53 10.91
C THR A 62 -3.90 -6.58 12.01
N SER A 63 -5.12 -6.04 11.92
CA SER A 63 -5.68 -5.17 12.97
C SER A 63 -5.62 -5.82 14.36
N ILE A 64 -5.82 -7.13 14.45
CA ILE A 64 -5.71 -7.92 15.68
C ILE A 64 -4.26 -7.97 16.19
N GLN A 65 -3.30 -8.26 15.30
CA GLN A 65 -1.88 -8.28 15.66
C GLN A 65 -1.39 -6.90 16.08
N ARG A 66 -1.86 -5.85 15.41
CA ARG A 66 -1.49 -4.47 15.72
C ARG A 66 -1.95 -4.07 17.13
N ARG A 67 -3.15 -4.48 17.56
CA ARG A 67 -3.61 -4.27 18.95
C ARG A 67 -2.72 -4.98 19.97
N ARG A 68 -2.24 -6.19 19.66
CA ARG A 68 -1.34 -6.96 20.52
C ARG A 68 0.10 -6.41 20.57
N MET A 69 0.48 -5.61 19.57
CA MET A 69 1.79 -4.95 19.49
C MET A 69 1.78 -3.54 20.09
N GLN A 70 0.62 -3.03 20.51
CA GLN A 70 0.61 -1.77 21.26
C GLN A 70 1.26 -2.03 22.62
N PRO A 71 2.17 -1.15 23.07
CA PRO A 71 2.70 -1.25 24.42
C PRO A 71 1.52 -1.23 25.40
N GLU A 72 1.51 -2.15 26.36
CA GLU A 72 0.59 -2.05 27.49
C GLU A 72 0.81 -0.69 28.14
N ASN A 73 -0.27 0.08 28.30
CA ASN A 73 -0.25 1.49 28.68
C ASN A 73 0.87 1.83 29.68
N LEU A 74 1.69 2.83 29.33
CA LEU A 74 2.51 3.59 30.30
C LEU A 74 1.61 4.51 31.12
#